data_AF-A0A2V9CIG1-F1
#
_entry.id   AF-A0A2V9CIG1-F1
#
_cell.length_a   1.000
_cell.length_b   1.000
_cell.length_c   1.000
_cell.angle_alpha   90.00
_cell.angle_beta   90.00
_cell.angle_gamma   90.00
#
_symmetry.space_group_name_H-M   'P 1'
#
loop_
_entity.id
_entity.type
_entity.pdbx_description
1 polymer ?
#
loop_
_entity_poly.entity_id
_entity_poly.type
_entity_poly.pdbx_seq_one_letter_code
_entity_poly.pdbx_strand_id
1 'polypeptide(L)'
;MALYQRGSIGPEVSKIQTRLRELGLYLGPIDGVFGGGTEVAVTAFQQANALVVDGRVGPQTWAALFAGAEIEKPLIANKPLEFRCMALTGAFETNRPFPDCFAGLSGDFDGQGISFGVLQWNLGQGSLQPLLQEMDTNYPQVLQGIFDRDYPVLQAMLRASREEQLAWARSIQDLRRFVLLEPWQGQFKALGRRQEFQDIQVKFGTALYEQALALCDTYGVSSGRAAALMFDIKVQNGSISDLVRAQIERDFKQLDAPGDADPGGLKEVARLRIIANRRAEAANPRWVEDVRIRKLTIANGEGTVHGN
;
A
#
# COMPACT_ATOMS: atom_id res chain seq x y z
N MET A 1 30.70 -0.48 25.23
CA MET A 1 29.69 0.24 24.41
C MET A 1 28.32 0.00 25.02
N ALA A 2 27.46 1.01 25.06
CA ALA A 2 26.10 0.86 25.56
C ALA A 2 25.26 0.02 24.58
N LEU A 3 24.25 -0.68 25.11
CA LEU A 3 23.24 -1.39 24.34
C LEU A 3 22.00 -0.51 24.24
N TYR A 4 21.51 -0.24 23.02
CA TYR A 4 20.27 0.50 22.81
C TYR A 4 19.15 -0.46 22.39
N GLN A 5 18.01 -0.35 23.05
CA GLN A 5 16.84 -1.21 22.87
C GLN A 5 15.58 -0.46 23.29
N ARG A 6 14.41 -1.08 23.12
CA ARG A 6 13.12 -0.46 23.50
C ARG A 6 13.16 0.17 24.89
N GLY A 7 12.73 1.42 24.99
CA GLY A 7 12.76 2.24 26.22
C GLY A 7 14.06 3.02 26.45
N SER A 8 15.11 2.80 25.65
CA SER A 8 16.32 3.63 25.68
C SER A 8 15.99 5.05 25.23
N ILE A 9 16.60 6.05 25.87
CA ILE A 9 16.41 7.46 25.53
C ILE A 9 17.75 8.21 25.42
N GLY A 10 17.78 9.25 24.59
CA GLY A 10 18.90 10.20 24.53
C GLY A 10 19.49 10.41 23.13
N PRO A 11 20.56 11.22 23.03
CA PRO A 11 21.09 11.69 21.75
C PRO A 11 21.63 10.57 20.85
N GLU A 12 22.13 9.48 21.44
CA GLU A 12 22.62 8.32 20.68
C GLU A 12 21.47 7.56 19.99
N VAL A 13 20.28 7.54 20.60
CA VAL A 13 19.07 7.01 19.97
C VAL A 13 18.66 7.90 18.81
N SER A 14 18.72 9.23 18.97
CA SER A 14 18.47 10.16 17.86
C SER A 14 19.42 9.92 16.69
N LYS A 15 20.71 9.66 16.95
CA LYS A 15 21.68 9.32 15.90
C LYS A 15 21.32 8.01 15.19
N ILE A 16 20.93 6.97 15.93
CA ILE A 16 20.46 5.70 15.35
C ILE A 16 19.25 5.95 14.45
N GLN A 17 18.24 6.69 14.93
CA GLN A 17 17.03 7.04 14.18
C GLN A 17 17.37 7.84 12.91
N THR A 18 18.26 8.84 13.00
CA THR A 18 18.74 9.61 11.85
C THR A 18 19.37 8.69 10.82
N ARG A 19 20.29 7.81 11.24
CA ARG A 19 20.99 6.91 10.33
C ARG A 19 20.04 5.91 9.66
N LEU A 20 19.12 5.33 10.42
CA LEU A 20 18.11 4.43 9.86
C LEU A 20 17.18 5.16 8.88
N ARG A 21 16.87 6.44 9.13
CA ARG A 21 16.09 7.27 8.20
C ARG A 21 16.87 7.57 6.92
N GLU A 22 18.16 7.88 7.02
CA GLU A 22 19.04 8.06 5.85
C GLU A 22 19.09 6.80 4.99
N LEU A 23 19.06 5.62 5.63
CA LEU A 23 18.99 4.31 4.96
C LEU A 23 17.59 3.95 4.45
N GLY A 24 16.58 4.81 4.69
CA GLY A 24 15.19 4.58 4.25
C GLY A 24 14.44 3.53 5.06
N LEU A 25 14.99 3.08 6.20
CA LEU A 25 14.41 2.05 7.07
C LEU A 25 13.53 2.62 8.18
N TYR A 26 13.63 3.92 8.47
CA TYR A 26 12.91 4.57 9.56
C TYR A 26 12.19 5.85 9.10
N LEU A 27 10.86 5.87 9.25
CA LEU A 27 10.00 7.00 8.89
C LEU A 27 9.36 7.69 10.11
N GLY A 28 9.58 7.17 11.32
CA GLY A 28 9.11 7.78 12.57
C GLY A 28 9.93 9.01 12.97
N PRO A 29 9.54 9.76 14.02
CA PRO A 29 10.24 10.97 14.47
C PRO A 29 11.67 10.66 14.98
N ILE A 30 12.58 11.63 14.86
CA ILE A 30 13.90 11.58 15.52
C ILE A 30 13.75 12.29 16.86
N ASP A 31 13.15 11.58 17.81
CA ASP A 31 12.81 12.09 19.14
C ASP A 31 13.81 11.63 20.21
N GLY A 32 14.77 10.77 19.86
CA GLY A 32 15.70 10.19 20.81
C GLY A 32 15.06 9.17 21.73
N VAL A 33 13.88 8.63 21.39
CA VAL A 33 13.20 7.57 22.15
C VAL A 33 13.19 6.29 21.33
N PHE A 34 13.77 5.23 21.89
CA PHE A 34 13.83 3.94 21.21
C PHE A 34 12.49 3.23 21.38
N GLY A 35 11.55 3.54 20.50
CA GLY A 35 10.22 2.92 20.43
C GLY A 35 10.17 1.70 19.51
N GLY A 36 8.96 1.17 19.30
CA GLY A 36 8.72 0.04 18.39
C GLY A 36 9.15 0.33 16.95
N GLY A 37 8.90 1.54 16.43
CA GLY A 37 9.34 1.92 15.09
C GLY A 37 10.87 1.90 14.91
N THR A 38 11.63 2.27 15.95
CA THR A 38 13.10 2.19 15.93
C THR A 38 13.55 0.73 15.96
N GLU A 39 12.92 -0.12 16.79
CA GLU A 39 13.22 -1.56 16.88
C GLU A 39 12.98 -2.28 15.55
N VAL A 40 11.85 -2.01 14.88
CA VAL A 40 11.55 -2.56 13.55
C VAL A 40 12.61 -2.13 12.53
N ALA A 41 12.97 -0.85 12.52
CA ALA A 41 13.99 -0.34 11.60
C ALA A 41 15.36 -0.98 11.85
N VAL A 42 15.73 -1.21 13.12
CA VAL A 42 16.96 -1.93 13.49
C VAL A 42 16.90 -3.38 13.05
N THR A 43 15.77 -4.06 13.26
CA THR A 43 15.54 -5.44 12.82
C THR A 43 15.72 -5.56 11.31
N ALA A 44 15.12 -4.65 10.53
CA ALA A 44 15.27 -4.61 9.08
C ALA A 44 16.72 -4.33 8.66
N PHE A 45 17.41 -3.42 9.34
CA PHE A 45 18.84 -3.15 9.10
C PHE A 45 19.69 -4.39 9.35
N GLN A 46 19.46 -5.09 10.46
CA GLN A 46 20.18 -6.31 10.83
C GLN A 46 19.96 -7.40 9.78
N GLN A 47 18.73 -7.59 9.33
CA GLN A 47 18.40 -8.56 8.29
C GLN A 47 19.09 -8.23 6.96
N ALA A 48 19.07 -6.96 6.54
CA ALA A 48 19.70 -6.51 5.30
C ALA A 48 21.23 -6.64 5.30
N ASN A 49 21.86 -6.64 6.48
CA ASN A 49 23.32 -6.71 6.65
C ASN A 49 23.79 -8.06 7.23
N ALA A 50 22.94 -9.09 7.22
CA ALA A 50 23.25 -10.42 7.74
C ALA A 50 23.79 -10.43 9.19
N LEU A 51 23.25 -9.56 10.04
CA LEU A 51 23.55 -9.50 11.47
C LEU A 51 22.58 -10.37 12.28
N VAL A 52 22.86 -10.55 13.57
CA VAL A 52 21.89 -11.12 14.52
C VAL A 52 20.67 -10.20 14.57
N VAL A 53 19.50 -10.73 14.23
CA VAL A 53 18.23 -10.00 14.17
C VAL A 53 17.56 -10.05 15.54
N ASP A 54 17.94 -9.13 16.42
CA ASP A 54 17.42 -9.04 17.79
C ASP A 54 16.73 -7.71 18.10
N GLY A 55 16.69 -6.78 17.14
CA GLY A 55 16.06 -5.46 17.27
C GLY A 55 16.84 -4.49 18.17
N ARG A 56 18.07 -4.84 18.58
CA ARG A 56 18.89 -4.07 19.51
C ARG A 56 20.16 -3.57 18.84
N VAL A 57 20.59 -2.38 19.22
CA VAL A 57 21.84 -1.79 18.73
C VAL A 57 22.95 -2.06 19.74
N GLY A 58 23.60 -3.22 19.58
CA GLY A 58 24.87 -3.55 20.23
C GLY A 58 26.09 -3.11 19.42
N PRO A 59 27.31 -3.45 19.86
CA PRO A 59 28.55 -3.00 19.22
C PRO A 59 28.65 -3.33 17.71
N GLN A 60 28.19 -4.51 17.30
CA GLN A 60 28.21 -4.94 15.89
C GLN A 60 27.22 -4.14 15.04
N THR A 61 25.97 -4.02 15.48
CA THR A 61 24.93 -3.23 14.80
C THR A 61 25.35 -1.76 14.68
N TRP A 62 25.93 -1.20 15.75
CA TRP A 62 26.44 0.16 15.75
C TRP A 62 27.55 0.35 14.73
N ALA A 63 28.56 -0.53 14.74
CA ALA A 63 29.65 -0.47 13.78
C ALA A 63 29.12 -0.53 12.34
N ALA A 64 28.21 -1.46 12.05
CA ALA A 64 27.61 -1.59 10.72
C ALA A 64 26.82 -0.33 10.31
N LEU A 65 26.02 0.26 11.21
CA LEU A 65 25.23 1.47 10.92
C LEU A 65 26.11 2.64 10.49
N PHE A 66 27.28 2.82 11.12
CA PHE A 66 28.12 4.01 10.94
C PHE A 66 29.40 3.79 10.13
N ALA A 67 29.71 2.56 9.69
CA ALA A 67 30.85 2.26 8.83
C ALA A 67 30.59 2.49 7.32
N GLY A 68 29.48 3.14 6.96
CA GLY A 68 29.14 3.41 5.56
C GLY A 68 28.39 2.28 4.85
N ALA A 69 27.73 1.38 5.60
CA ALA A 69 26.83 0.40 5.00
C ALA A 69 25.76 1.11 4.15
N GLU A 70 25.67 0.74 2.88
CA GLU A 70 24.59 1.13 1.99
C GLU A 70 23.56 0.01 1.96
N ILE A 71 22.30 0.36 2.22
CA ILE A 71 21.18 -0.53 1.98
C ILE A 71 20.52 -0.02 0.71
N GLU A 72 20.33 -0.93 -0.25
CA GLU A 72 19.52 -0.62 -1.42
C GLU A 72 18.13 -0.23 -0.94
N LYS A 73 17.81 1.06 -1.05
CA LYS A 73 16.50 1.56 -0.63
C LYS A 73 15.46 0.88 -1.52
N PRO A 74 14.38 0.33 -0.95
CA PRO A 74 13.36 -0.28 -1.77
C PRO A 74 12.80 0.80 -2.70
N LEU A 75 12.71 0.49 -4.01
CA LEU A 75 12.34 1.45 -5.06
C LEU A 75 11.07 2.25 -4.72
N ILE A 76 10.14 1.63 -3.98
CA ILE A 76 8.91 2.24 -3.51
C ILE A 76 9.13 3.45 -2.58
N ALA A 77 10.22 3.49 -1.81
CA ALA A 77 10.49 4.55 -0.85
C ALA A 77 10.70 5.92 -1.52
N ASN A 78 11.20 5.92 -2.76
CA ASN A 78 11.44 7.14 -3.54
C ASN A 78 10.21 7.59 -4.34
N LYS A 79 9.10 6.84 -4.27
CA LYS A 79 7.87 7.18 -4.98
C LYS A 79 7.05 8.24 -4.24
N PRO A 80 6.25 9.06 -4.95
CA PRO A 80 5.30 9.98 -4.34
C PRO A 80 4.38 9.27 -3.32
N LEU A 81 3.89 9.99 -2.32
CA LEU A 81 3.04 9.41 -1.27
C LEU A 81 1.80 8.70 -1.85
N GLU A 82 1.15 9.31 -2.84
CA GLU A 82 0.01 8.71 -3.56
C GLU A 82 0.35 7.33 -4.14
N PHE A 83 1.47 7.23 -4.86
CA PHE A 83 1.96 5.97 -5.43
C PHE A 83 2.18 4.93 -4.33
N ARG A 84 2.78 5.34 -3.20
CA ARG A 84 3.04 4.43 -2.06
C ARG A 84 1.74 3.96 -1.40
N CYS A 85 0.76 4.85 -1.23
CA CYS A 85 -0.58 4.48 -0.74
C CYS A 85 -1.25 3.48 -1.68
N MET A 86 -1.19 3.73 -2.98
CA MET A 86 -1.70 2.82 -4.02
C MET A 86 -1.06 1.44 -3.93
N ALA A 87 0.28 1.39 -3.87
CA ALA A 87 1.04 0.15 -3.81
C ALA A 87 0.76 -0.66 -2.54
N LEU A 88 0.63 0.01 -1.38
CA LEU A 88 0.32 -0.63 -0.10
C LEU A 88 -1.08 -1.26 -0.11
N THR A 89 -2.10 -0.48 -0.50
CA THR A 89 -3.47 -0.98 -0.59
C THR A 89 -3.56 -2.12 -1.61
N GLY A 90 -2.95 -1.94 -2.79
CA GLY A 90 -2.95 -2.99 -3.81
C GLY A 90 -2.17 -4.24 -3.40
N ALA A 91 -1.15 -4.12 -2.55
CA ALA A 91 -0.47 -5.30 -2.02
C ALA A 91 -1.40 -6.15 -1.15
N PHE A 92 -2.28 -5.52 -0.37
CA PHE A 92 -3.34 -6.22 0.35
C PHE A 92 -4.42 -6.78 -0.58
N GLU A 93 -4.85 -6.04 -1.62
CA GLU A 93 -5.86 -6.52 -2.57
C GLU A 93 -5.40 -7.74 -3.37
N THR A 94 -4.13 -7.75 -3.76
CA THR A 94 -3.59 -8.75 -4.69
C THR A 94 -2.80 -9.85 -4.01
N ASN A 95 -2.56 -9.72 -2.70
CA ASN A 95 -1.61 -10.53 -1.92
C ASN A 95 -0.24 -10.65 -2.60
N ARG A 96 0.29 -9.51 -3.10
CA ARG A 96 1.57 -9.44 -3.80
C ARG A 96 2.34 -8.19 -3.37
N PRO A 97 3.66 -8.26 -3.15
CA PRO A 97 4.44 -7.08 -2.85
C PRO A 97 4.60 -6.18 -4.07
N PHE A 98 5.03 -4.94 -3.87
CA PHE A 98 5.50 -4.09 -4.95
C PHE A 98 6.73 -4.70 -5.63
N PRO A 99 6.85 -4.67 -6.98
CA PRO A 99 5.93 -4.06 -7.95
C PRO A 99 4.79 -4.98 -8.43
N ASP A 100 4.78 -6.25 -8.01
CA ASP A 100 3.82 -7.26 -8.50
C ASP A 100 2.36 -6.97 -8.13
N CYS A 101 2.09 -6.13 -7.12
CA CYS A 101 0.74 -5.65 -6.84
C CYS A 101 0.11 -4.89 -8.02
N PHE A 102 0.90 -4.20 -8.84
CA PHE A 102 0.41 -3.54 -10.06
C PHE A 102 0.17 -4.50 -11.23
N ALA A 103 0.53 -5.78 -11.05
CA ALA A 103 0.34 -6.86 -12.00
C ALA A 103 -0.62 -7.95 -11.45
N GLY A 104 -1.41 -7.63 -10.41
CA GLY A 104 -2.51 -8.48 -9.96
C GLY A 104 -3.44 -8.78 -11.12
N LEU A 105 -3.76 -10.06 -11.35
CA LEU A 105 -4.52 -10.49 -12.52
C LEU A 105 -5.39 -11.67 -12.15
N SER A 106 -6.69 -11.51 -12.39
CA SER A 106 -7.74 -12.50 -12.11
C SER A 106 -8.64 -12.65 -13.33
N GLY A 107 -9.10 -13.88 -13.56
CA GLY A 107 -10.07 -14.18 -14.61
C GLY A 107 -11.53 -13.99 -14.18
N ASP A 108 -12.45 -14.48 -15.00
CA ASP A 108 -13.89 -14.19 -14.93
C ASP A 108 -14.65 -15.02 -13.88
N PHE A 109 -14.33 -14.86 -12.60
CA PHE A 109 -15.04 -15.56 -11.51
C PHE A 109 -16.33 -14.86 -11.07
N ASP A 110 -16.47 -13.56 -11.37
CA ASP A 110 -17.56 -12.68 -10.92
C ASP A 110 -18.38 -12.06 -12.08
N GLY A 111 -18.09 -12.45 -13.32
CA GLY A 111 -18.77 -11.95 -14.51
C GLY A 111 -18.16 -10.66 -15.09
N GLN A 112 -17.06 -10.14 -14.54
CA GLN A 112 -16.41 -8.92 -15.02
C GLN A 112 -15.34 -9.15 -16.10
N GLY A 113 -15.16 -10.38 -16.57
CA GLY A 113 -14.22 -10.76 -17.62
C GLY A 113 -12.78 -10.86 -17.11
N ILE A 114 -12.06 -9.73 -17.05
CA ILE A 114 -10.68 -9.68 -16.54
C ILE A 114 -10.62 -8.57 -15.51
N SER A 115 -10.02 -8.86 -14.36
CA SER A 115 -9.64 -7.89 -13.34
C SER A 115 -8.11 -7.80 -13.29
N PHE A 116 -7.57 -6.60 -13.48
CA PHE A 116 -6.15 -6.37 -13.68
C PHE A 116 -5.66 -5.12 -12.96
N GLY A 117 -4.46 -5.20 -12.38
CA GLY A 117 -3.78 -4.08 -11.74
C GLY A 117 -4.01 -3.94 -10.24
N VAL A 118 -3.44 -2.85 -9.70
CA VAL A 118 -3.29 -2.55 -8.28
C VAL A 118 -4.63 -2.38 -7.54
N LEU A 119 -5.68 -1.95 -8.24
CA LEU A 119 -7.05 -1.84 -7.71
C LEU A 119 -8.03 -2.82 -8.38
N GLN A 120 -7.53 -3.85 -9.08
CA GLN A 120 -8.37 -4.82 -9.82
C GLN A 120 -9.36 -4.16 -10.79
N TRP A 121 -8.86 -3.22 -11.60
CA TRP A 121 -9.61 -2.59 -12.70
C TRP A 121 -10.16 -3.67 -13.64
N ASN A 122 -11.41 -3.58 -14.06
CA ASN A 122 -12.05 -4.66 -14.78
C ASN A 122 -12.81 -4.22 -16.03
N LEU A 123 -12.86 -5.12 -17.02
CA LEU A 123 -13.55 -4.88 -18.29
C LEU A 123 -15.05 -4.74 -18.07
N GLY A 124 -15.61 -5.58 -17.21
CA GLY A 124 -17.04 -5.61 -16.96
C GLY A 124 -17.56 -4.26 -16.48
N GLN A 125 -16.92 -3.56 -15.55
CA GLN A 125 -17.36 -2.25 -15.07
C GLN A 125 -16.93 -1.09 -15.99
N GLY A 126 -16.16 -1.37 -17.05
CA GLY A 126 -15.61 -0.32 -17.92
C GLY A 126 -14.41 0.39 -17.31
N SER A 127 -13.84 -0.12 -16.22
CA SER A 127 -12.81 0.58 -15.45
C SER A 127 -11.39 0.27 -15.92
N LEU A 128 -11.17 -0.83 -16.66
CA LEU A 128 -9.86 -1.19 -17.20
C LEU A 128 -9.57 -0.55 -18.57
N GLN A 129 -10.60 -0.39 -19.39
CA GLN A 129 -10.49 0.07 -20.78
C GLN A 129 -9.79 1.43 -20.90
N PRO A 130 -10.11 2.45 -20.08
CA PRO A 130 -9.47 3.76 -20.18
C PRO A 130 -7.96 3.71 -19.92
N LEU A 131 -7.51 2.84 -19.00
CA LEU A 131 -6.08 2.70 -18.69
C LEU A 131 -5.33 2.07 -19.87
N LEU A 132 -5.89 1.01 -20.46
CA LEU A 132 -5.30 0.35 -21.62
C LEU A 132 -5.31 1.26 -22.86
N GLN A 133 -6.37 2.06 -23.05
CA GLN A 133 -6.46 3.06 -24.13
C GLN A 133 -5.45 4.19 -23.94
N GLU A 134 -5.25 4.68 -22.71
CA GLU A 134 -4.22 5.68 -22.43
C GLU A 134 -2.82 5.12 -22.68
N MET A 135 -2.58 3.86 -22.31
CA MET A 135 -1.33 3.16 -22.59
C MET A 135 -1.09 2.99 -24.09
N ASP A 136 -2.11 2.61 -24.87
CA ASP A 136 -2.01 2.45 -26.33
C ASP A 136 -1.77 3.79 -27.04
N THR A 137 -2.37 4.87 -26.52
CA THR A 137 -2.25 6.20 -27.11
C THR A 137 -0.89 6.83 -26.83
N ASN A 138 -0.40 6.73 -25.59
CA ASN A 138 0.82 7.43 -25.16
C ASN A 138 2.09 6.57 -25.26
N TYR A 139 1.97 5.25 -25.18
CA TYR A 139 3.09 4.31 -25.16
C TYR A 139 2.87 3.07 -26.06
N PRO A 140 2.44 3.24 -27.33
CA PRO A 140 2.12 2.12 -28.22
C PRO A 140 3.29 1.15 -28.41
N GLN A 141 4.53 1.66 -28.45
CA GLN A 141 5.74 0.83 -28.58
C GLN A 141 5.93 -0.15 -27.42
N VAL A 142 5.49 0.21 -26.21
CA VAL A 142 5.58 -0.67 -25.03
C VAL A 142 4.57 -1.80 -25.15
N LEU A 143 3.34 -1.50 -25.58
CA LEU A 143 2.34 -2.54 -25.83
C LEU A 143 2.73 -3.45 -26.99
N GLN A 144 3.26 -2.89 -28.08
CA GLN A 144 3.79 -3.68 -29.20
C GLN A 144 4.90 -4.62 -28.76
N GLY A 145 5.85 -4.15 -27.93
CA GLY A 145 6.93 -5.00 -27.42
C GLY A 145 6.46 -6.11 -26.47
N ILE A 146 5.35 -5.91 -25.75
CA ILE A 146 4.83 -6.89 -24.78
C ILE A 146 3.89 -7.90 -25.47
N PHE A 147 2.90 -7.41 -26.20
CA PHE A 147 1.86 -8.23 -26.80
C PHE A 147 2.28 -8.78 -28.17
N ASP A 148 3.28 -8.19 -28.82
CA ASP A 148 3.86 -8.68 -30.08
C ASP A 148 2.76 -9.01 -31.12
N ARG A 149 2.67 -10.27 -31.56
CA ARG A 149 1.63 -10.74 -32.50
C ARG A 149 0.18 -10.59 -32.00
N ASP A 150 -0.02 -10.49 -30.69
CA ASP A 150 -1.33 -10.33 -30.05
C ASP A 150 -1.74 -8.86 -29.90
N TYR A 151 -0.82 -7.90 -30.17
CA TYR A 151 -1.11 -6.47 -30.06
C TYR A 151 -2.29 -6.02 -30.94
N PRO A 152 -2.42 -6.43 -32.22
CA PRO A 152 -3.60 -6.08 -33.01
C PRO A 152 -4.91 -6.62 -32.43
N VAL A 153 -4.87 -7.77 -31.76
CA VAL A 153 -6.04 -8.36 -31.08
C VAL A 153 -6.44 -7.52 -29.88
N LEU A 154 -5.46 -7.07 -29.09
CA LEU A 154 -5.69 -6.14 -27.98
C LEU A 154 -6.34 -4.84 -28.47
N GLN A 155 -5.84 -4.26 -29.57
CA GLN A 155 -6.41 -3.04 -30.14
C GLN A 155 -7.84 -3.24 -30.66
N ALA A 156 -8.11 -4.36 -31.31
CA ALA A 156 -9.46 -4.71 -31.75
C ALA A 156 -10.42 -4.83 -30.56
N MET A 157 -9.99 -5.49 -29.49
CA MET A 157 -10.76 -5.61 -28.23
C MET A 157 -11.10 -4.24 -27.64
N LEU A 158 -10.15 -3.31 -27.57
CA LEU A 158 -10.39 -1.98 -27.00
C LEU A 158 -11.40 -1.13 -27.77
N ARG A 159 -11.65 -1.45 -29.05
CA ARG A 159 -12.64 -0.79 -29.92
C ARG A 159 -13.98 -1.52 -29.99
N ALA A 160 -14.02 -2.76 -29.53
CA ALA A 160 -15.21 -3.60 -29.57
C ALA A 160 -16.25 -3.14 -28.53
N SER A 161 -17.48 -3.61 -28.68
CA SER A 161 -18.52 -3.42 -27.67
C SER A 161 -18.18 -4.14 -26.36
N ARG A 162 -18.80 -3.72 -25.25
CA ARG A 162 -18.61 -4.35 -23.94
C ARG A 162 -18.92 -5.86 -23.95
N GLU A 163 -19.94 -6.27 -24.70
CA GLU A 163 -20.30 -7.68 -24.83
C GLU A 163 -19.20 -8.48 -25.54
N GLU A 164 -18.67 -7.96 -26.65
CA GLU A 164 -17.56 -8.57 -27.38
C GLU A 164 -16.27 -8.59 -26.55
N GLN A 165 -16.00 -7.55 -25.77
CA GLN A 165 -14.86 -7.52 -24.84
C GLN A 165 -14.96 -8.63 -23.80
N LEU A 166 -16.13 -8.84 -23.20
CA LEU A 166 -16.36 -9.92 -22.24
C LEU A 166 -16.29 -11.31 -22.90
N ALA A 167 -16.79 -11.44 -24.13
CA ALA A 167 -16.68 -12.68 -24.90
C ALA A 167 -15.21 -13.02 -25.21
N TRP A 168 -14.42 -12.03 -25.64
CA TRP A 168 -12.98 -12.17 -25.85
C TRP A 168 -12.26 -12.51 -24.54
N ALA A 169 -12.58 -11.80 -23.45
CA ALA A 169 -11.97 -12.06 -22.16
C ALA A 169 -12.14 -13.54 -21.76
N ARG A 170 -13.35 -14.10 -21.93
CA ARG A 170 -13.63 -15.51 -21.63
C ARG A 170 -12.93 -16.49 -22.58
N SER A 171 -12.68 -16.11 -23.83
CA SER A 171 -12.03 -17.00 -24.80
C SER A 171 -10.54 -17.22 -24.53
N ILE A 172 -9.90 -16.31 -23.79
CA ILE A 172 -8.48 -16.38 -23.44
C ILE A 172 -8.23 -16.92 -22.02
N GLN A 173 -9.21 -17.60 -21.42
CA GLN A 173 -9.17 -18.02 -20.02
C GLN A 173 -9.56 -19.49 -19.81
N ASP A 174 -9.03 -20.10 -18.74
CA ASP A 174 -9.61 -21.30 -18.15
C ASP A 174 -10.80 -20.90 -17.26
N LEU A 175 -12.01 -21.17 -17.73
CA LEU A 175 -13.26 -20.79 -17.05
C LEU A 175 -13.56 -21.60 -15.78
N ARG A 176 -12.80 -22.66 -15.47
CA ARG A 176 -12.94 -23.40 -14.21
C ARG A 176 -11.99 -22.88 -13.15
N ARG A 177 -10.78 -22.49 -13.57
CA ARG A 177 -9.73 -21.97 -12.69
C ARG A 177 -9.77 -20.45 -12.56
N PHE A 178 -10.51 -19.77 -13.44
CA PHE A 178 -10.61 -18.31 -13.53
C PHE A 178 -9.24 -17.65 -13.67
N VAL A 179 -8.41 -18.21 -14.55
CA VAL A 179 -7.08 -17.68 -14.89
C VAL A 179 -6.93 -17.53 -16.39
N LEU A 180 -6.21 -16.50 -16.82
CA LEU A 180 -5.86 -16.32 -18.23
C LEU A 180 -4.90 -17.42 -18.69
N LEU A 181 -5.07 -17.85 -19.93
CA LEU A 181 -4.16 -18.76 -20.63
C LEU A 181 -2.92 -17.98 -21.09
N GLU A 182 -1.82 -18.69 -21.30
CA GLU A 182 -0.65 -18.12 -21.96
C GLU A 182 -0.92 -17.93 -23.47
N PRO A 183 -0.35 -16.89 -24.12
CA PRO A 183 0.61 -15.92 -23.59
C PRO A 183 0.00 -14.72 -22.86
N TRP A 184 -1.33 -14.57 -22.87
CA TRP A 184 -2.01 -13.39 -22.32
C TRP A 184 -1.70 -13.16 -20.84
N GLN A 185 -1.64 -14.24 -20.05
CA GLN A 185 -1.28 -14.13 -18.63
C GLN A 185 0.11 -13.49 -18.44
N GLY A 186 1.13 -13.98 -19.15
CA GLY A 186 2.48 -13.42 -19.11
C GLY A 186 2.53 -11.97 -19.59
N GLN A 187 1.82 -11.66 -20.68
CA GLN A 187 1.78 -10.33 -21.29
C GLN A 187 1.16 -9.28 -20.36
N PHE A 188 -0.01 -9.56 -19.77
CA PHE A 188 -0.62 -8.65 -18.79
C PHE A 188 0.26 -8.49 -17.54
N LYS A 189 0.87 -9.57 -17.04
CA LYS A 189 1.81 -9.46 -15.92
C LYS A 189 3.05 -8.61 -16.27
N ALA A 190 3.56 -8.69 -17.50
CA ALA A 190 4.65 -7.85 -17.98
C ALA A 190 4.22 -6.38 -18.05
N LEU A 191 3.01 -6.10 -18.58
CA LEU A 191 2.43 -4.76 -18.62
C LEU A 191 2.31 -4.14 -17.21
N GLY A 192 1.81 -4.89 -16.23
CA GLY A 192 1.63 -4.39 -14.85
C GLY A 192 2.93 -4.00 -14.16
N ARG A 193 4.06 -4.55 -14.61
CA ARG A 193 5.40 -4.22 -14.09
C ARG A 193 6.06 -3.04 -14.78
N ARG A 194 5.48 -2.53 -15.88
CA ARG A 194 5.98 -1.35 -16.59
C ARG A 194 5.72 -0.09 -15.79
N GLN A 195 6.75 0.74 -15.62
CA GLN A 195 6.64 2.01 -14.91
C GLN A 195 5.53 2.88 -15.51
N GLU A 196 5.48 2.93 -16.83
CA GLU A 196 4.51 3.71 -17.60
C GLU A 196 3.06 3.32 -17.24
N PHE A 197 2.79 2.02 -17.13
CA PHE A 197 1.46 1.52 -16.78
C PHE A 197 1.15 1.64 -15.27
N GLN A 198 2.16 1.57 -14.41
CA GLN A 198 2.00 1.86 -12.99
C GLN A 198 1.60 3.33 -12.76
N ASP A 199 2.24 4.26 -13.49
CA ASP A 199 1.93 5.69 -13.41
C ASP A 199 0.52 5.99 -13.93
N ILE A 200 0.08 5.32 -15.00
CA ILE A 200 -1.31 5.38 -15.48
C ILE A 200 -2.28 4.88 -14.40
N GLN A 201 -2.01 3.73 -13.78
CA GLN A 201 -2.87 3.20 -12.70
C GLN A 201 -2.97 4.17 -11.52
N VAL A 202 -1.87 4.83 -11.14
CA VAL A 202 -1.88 5.85 -10.08
C VAL A 202 -2.72 7.05 -10.48
N LYS A 203 -2.52 7.58 -11.69
CA LYS A 203 -3.30 8.69 -12.25
C LYS A 203 -4.81 8.43 -12.20
N PHE A 204 -5.25 7.23 -12.58
CA PHE A 204 -6.68 6.86 -12.55
C PHE A 204 -7.23 6.69 -11.14
N GLY A 205 -6.37 6.50 -10.14
CA GLY A 205 -6.76 6.45 -8.72
C GLY A 205 -6.63 7.78 -7.97
N THR A 206 -6.18 8.86 -8.61
CA THR A 206 -5.92 10.15 -7.94
C THR A 206 -7.14 10.73 -7.24
N ALA A 207 -8.33 10.61 -7.84
CA ALA A 207 -9.56 11.09 -7.19
C ALA A 207 -9.85 10.36 -5.85
N LEU A 208 -9.49 9.08 -5.72
CA LEU A 208 -9.62 8.34 -4.46
C LEU A 208 -8.60 8.83 -3.42
N TYR A 209 -7.39 9.17 -3.87
CA TYR A 209 -6.35 9.73 -3.02
C TYR A 209 -6.71 11.13 -2.51
N GLU A 210 -7.23 12.01 -3.36
CA GLU A 210 -7.72 13.33 -2.95
C GLU A 210 -8.85 13.24 -1.92
N GLN A 211 -9.80 12.31 -2.12
CA GLN A 211 -10.84 12.03 -1.14
C GLN A 211 -10.31 11.46 0.18
N ALA A 212 -9.20 10.72 0.14
CA ALA A 212 -8.52 10.25 1.34
C ALA A 212 -7.88 11.41 2.10
N LEU A 213 -7.26 12.37 1.41
CA LEU A 213 -6.71 13.57 2.02
C LEU A 213 -7.81 14.45 2.65
N ALA A 214 -8.95 14.62 1.98
CA ALA A 214 -10.09 15.32 2.58
C ALA A 214 -10.61 14.63 3.86
N LEU A 215 -10.49 13.29 3.93
CA LEU A 215 -10.82 12.53 5.14
C LEU A 215 -9.76 12.72 6.23
N CYS A 216 -8.49 12.85 5.87
CA CYS A 216 -7.42 13.25 6.79
C CYS A 216 -7.74 14.61 7.44
N ASP A 217 -8.08 15.61 6.63
CA ASP A 217 -8.44 16.96 7.11
C ASP A 217 -9.64 16.92 8.07
N THR A 218 -10.66 16.13 7.72
CA THR A 218 -11.86 15.92 8.55
C THR A 218 -11.51 15.44 9.97
N TYR A 219 -10.51 14.56 10.10
CA TYR A 219 -10.14 13.95 11.39
C TYR A 219 -8.91 14.62 12.04
N GLY A 220 -8.38 15.69 11.45
CA GLY A 220 -7.21 16.40 11.97
C GLY A 220 -5.99 15.49 12.09
N VAL A 221 -5.74 14.68 11.05
CA VAL A 221 -4.56 13.82 10.90
C VAL A 221 -3.88 14.16 9.57
N SER A 222 -2.57 14.01 9.44
CA SER A 222 -1.83 14.52 8.27
C SER A 222 -0.57 13.73 7.89
N SER A 223 -0.18 12.74 8.68
CA SER A 223 0.96 11.87 8.37
C SER A 223 0.73 11.07 7.09
N GLY A 224 1.84 10.62 6.46
CA GLY A 224 1.74 9.69 5.33
C GLY A 224 1.02 8.39 5.69
N ARG A 225 1.07 8.00 6.97
CA ARG A 225 0.32 6.87 7.52
C ARG A 225 -1.19 7.14 7.57
N ALA A 226 -1.58 8.36 7.94
CA ALA A 226 -2.97 8.79 7.87
C ALA A 226 -3.48 8.72 6.44
N ALA A 227 -2.73 9.28 5.48
CA ALA A 227 -3.09 9.23 4.06
C ALA A 227 -3.26 7.77 3.58
N ALA A 228 -2.36 6.86 3.95
CA ALA A 228 -2.45 5.45 3.61
C ALA A 228 -3.70 4.77 4.22
N LEU A 229 -4.00 5.03 5.50
CA LEU A 229 -5.18 4.46 6.16
C LEU A 229 -6.48 4.97 5.54
N MET A 230 -6.57 6.28 5.29
CA MET A 230 -7.76 6.88 4.68
C MET A 230 -7.94 6.39 3.24
N PHE A 231 -6.85 6.25 2.48
CA PHE A 231 -6.88 5.71 1.13
C PHE A 231 -7.37 4.26 1.12
N ASP A 232 -6.85 3.41 2.01
CA ASP A 232 -7.34 2.04 2.21
C ASP A 232 -8.84 2.01 2.55
N ILE A 233 -9.30 2.87 3.47
CA ILE A 233 -10.73 2.99 3.81
C ILE A 233 -11.56 3.41 2.59
N LYS A 234 -11.08 4.36 1.78
CA LYS A 234 -11.79 4.80 0.57
C LYS A 234 -11.89 3.69 -0.47
N VAL A 235 -10.82 2.94 -0.70
CA VAL A 235 -10.82 1.82 -1.67
C VAL A 235 -11.70 0.67 -1.18
N GLN A 236 -11.54 0.21 0.06
CA GLN A 236 -12.23 -0.98 0.58
C GLN A 236 -13.67 -0.72 1.01
N ASN A 237 -14.00 0.50 1.40
CA ASN A 237 -15.27 0.79 2.07
C ASN A 237 -16.02 2.00 1.49
N GLY A 238 -15.42 2.77 0.59
CA GLY A 238 -16.02 3.96 -0.02
C GLY A 238 -16.08 5.18 0.91
N SER A 239 -16.72 5.05 2.06
CA SER A 239 -16.87 6.14 3.03
C SER A 239 -16.97 5.65 4.48
N ILE A 240 -16.94 6.61 5.41
CA ILE A 240 -17.28 6.39 6.82
C ILE A 240 -18.67 7.02 7.02
N SER A 241 -19.62 6.23 7.51
CA SER A 241 -20.98 6.70 7.77
C SER A 241 -21.03 7.71 8.91
N ASP A 242 -22.07 8.54 8.95
CA ASP A 242 -22.21 9.60 9.96
C ASP A 242 -22.29 9.04 11.38
N LEU A 243 -22.90 7.87 11.57
CA LEU A 243 -22.90 7.18 12.86
C LEU A 243 -21.48 6.85 13.33
N VAL A 244 -20.66 6.27 12.45
CA VAL A 244 -19.28 5.88 12.77
C VAL A 244 -18.41 7.12 12.97
N ARG A 245 -18.64 8.18 12.17
CA ARG A 245 -18.00 9.48 12.36
C ARG A 245 -18.28 10.04 13.75
N ALA A 246 -19.54 10.06 14.19
CA ALA A 246 -19.90 10.57 15.52
C ALA A 246 -19.28 9.74 16.67
N GLN A 247 -19.08 8.43 16.47
CA GLN A 247 -18.37 7.58 17.43
C GLN A 247 -16.87 7.94 17.48
N ILE A 248 -16.22 8.11 16.33
CA ILE A 248 -14.81 8.52 16.23
C ILE A 248 -14.60 9.87 16.93
N GLU A 249 -15.43 10.87 16.64
CA GLU A 249 -15.34 12.20 17.25
C GLU A 249 -15.53 12.17 18.77
N ARG A 250 -16.41 11.29 19.27
CA ARG A 250 -16.59 11.08 20.71
C ARG A 250 -15.32 10.51 21.36
N ASP A 251 -14.71 9.51 20.73
CA ASP A 251 -13.49 8.88 21.24
C ASP A 251 -12.30 9.85 21.17
N PHE A 252 -12.22 10.70 20.15
CA PHE A 252 -11.20 11.76 20.06
C PHE A 252 -11.30 12.74 21.23
N LYS A 253 -12.50 13.14 21.63
CA LYS A 253 -12.69 14.02 22.81
C LYS A 253 -12.18 13.39 24.11
N GLN A 254 -12.22 12.06 24.23
CA GLN A 254 -11.65 11.37 25.40
C GLN A 254 -10.11 11.36 25.36
N LEU A 255 -9.52 11.31 24.16
CA LEU A 255 -8.08 11.36 23.95
C LEU A 255 -7.49 12.77 24.18
N ASP A 256 -8.25 13.82 23.85
CA ASP A 256 -7.81 15.22 23.92
C ASP A 256 -8.01 15.86 25.31
N ALA A 257 -7.94 15.09 26.39
CA ALA A 257 -8.08 15.60 27.75
C ALA A 257 -7.02 16.69 28.08
N PRO A 258 -7.36 17.75 28.85
CA PRO A 258 -6.50 18.92 29.02
C PRO A 258 -5.17 18.59 29.70
N GLY A 259 -4.05 19.03 29.10
CA GLY A 259 -2.70 18.94 29.69
C GLY A 259 -1.69 18.10 28.90
N ASP A 260 -2.15 17.28 27.96
CA ASP A 260 -1.25 16.46 27.15
C ASP A 260 -0.73 17.24 25.95
N ALA A 261 0.54 17.62 25.94
CA ALA A 261 1.25 17.89 24.70
C ALA A 261 1.29 16.59 23.86
N ASP A 262 1.43 16.68 22.53
CA ASP A 262 1.68 15.52 21.65
C ASP A 262 3.14 15.49 21.17
N PRO A 263 4.13 15.34 22.07
CA PRO A 263 5.51 15.20 21.63
C PRO A 263 5.66 13.86 20.90
N GLY A 264 5.93 13.94 19.59
CA GLY A 264 6.26 12.77 18.75
C GLY A 264 5.11 12.18 17.91
N GLY A 265 3.92 12.80 17.87
CA GLY A 265 2.81 12.33 17.03
C GLY A 265 2.12 11.06 17.56
N LEU A 266 2.27 10.77 18.86
CA LEU A 266 1.65 9.64 19.54
C LEU A 266 0.13 9.77 19.57
N LYS A 267 -0.40 10.99 19.68
CA LYS A 267 -1.85 11.22 19.61
C LYS A 267 -2.38 10.97 18.21
N GLU A 268 -1.65 11.32 17.16
CA GLU A 268 -2.07 11.00 15.80
C GLU A 268 -2.20 9.49 15.61
N VAL A 269 -1.20 8.70 16.06
CA VAL A 269 -1.29 7.24 16.01
C VAL A 269 -2.50 6.71 16.79
N ALA A 270 -2.79 7.26 17.97
CA ALA A 270 -3.98 6.90 18.73
C ALA A 270 -5.28 7.24 17.97
N ARG A 271 -5.36 8.41 17.32
CA ARG A 271 -6.49 8.78 16.45
C ARG A 271 -6.65 7.80 15.29
N LEU A 272 -5.55 7.42 14.63
CA LEU A 272 -5.59 6.43 13.54
C LEU A 272 -6.09 5.07 14.02
N ARG A 273 -5.69 4.62 15.21
CA ARG A 273 -6.21 3.39 15.83
C ARG A 273 -7.70 3.46 16.11
N ILE A 274 -8.20 4.59 16.62
CA ILE A 274 -9.62 4.81 16.84
C ILE A 274 -10.38 4.72 15.51
N ILE A 275 -9.93 5.43 14.47
CA ILE A 275 -10.53 5.40 13.13
C ILE A 275 -10.55 3.97 12.58
N ALA A 276 -9.42 3.26 12.65
CA ALA A 276 -9.29 1.88 12.19
C ALA A 276 -10.28 0.94 12.88
N ASN A 277 -10.35 0.99 14.22
CA ASN A 277 -11.25 0.16 15.02
C ASN A 277 -12.72 0.46 14.74
N ARG A 278 -13.12 1.73 14.75
CA ARG A 278 -14.51 2.14 14.51
C ARG A 278 -14.95 1.80 13.09
N ARG A 279 -14.07 1.98 12.10
CA ARG A 279 -14.38 1.55 10.74
C ARG A 279 -14.54 0.03 10.65
N ALA A 280 -13.67 -0.74 11.29
CA ALA A 280 -13.76 -2.20 11.31
C ALA A 280 -15.02 -2.73 12.01
N GLU A 281 -15.41 -2.12 13.13
CA GLU A 281 -16.65 -2.48 13.88
C GLU A 281 -17.92 -2.30 13.05
N ALA A 282 -17.89 -1.36 12.11
CA ALA A 282 -18.99 -1.11 11.17
C ALA A 282 -18.84 -1.88 9.84
N ALA A 283 -17.95 -2.87 9.76
CA ALA A 283 -17.91 -3.83 8.67
C ALA A 283 -18.95 -4.94 8.89
N ASN A 284 -19.10 -5.84 7.91
CA ASN A 284 -19.92 -7.03 8.10
C ASN A 284 -19.37 -7.84 9.29
N PRO A 285 -20.22 -8.33 10.23
CA PRO A 285 -19.78 -9.07 11.42
C PRO A 285 -18.80 -10.21 11.14
N ARG A 286 -18.93 -10.89 9.99
CA ARG A 286 -18.02 -11.97 9.58
C ARG A 286 -16.58 -11.50 9.32
N TRP A 287 -16.40 -10.25 8.92
CA TRP A 287 -15.13 -9.69 8.45
C TRP A 287 -14.55 -8.64 9.38
N VAL A 288 -15.17 -8.37 10.54
CA VAL A 288 -14.74 -7.31 11.47
C VAL A 288 -13.27 -7.46 11.83
N GLU A 289 -12.83 -8.66 12.20
CA GLU A 289 -11.46 -8.87 12.66
C GLU A 289 -10.43 -8.77 11.54
N ASP A 290 -10.72 -9.34 10.36
CA ASP A 290 -9.84 -9.21 9.19
C ASP A 290 -9.67 -7.74 8.78
N VAL A 291 -10.77 -6.98 8.78
CA VAL A 291 -10.76 -5.54 8.50
C VAL A 291 -9.98 -4.78 9.58
N ARG A 292 -10.13 -5.17 10.85
CA ARG A 292 -9.42 -4.54 11.98
C ARG A 292 -7.93 -4.75 11.86
N ILE A 293 -7.48 -5.98 11.65
CA ILE A 293 -6.06 -6.35 11.51
C ILE A 293 -5.41 -5.57 10.37
N ARG A 294 -6.05 -5.52 9.19
CA ARG A 294 -5.55 -4.75 8.05
C ARG A 294 -5.40 -3.27 8.36
N LYS A 295 -6.44 -2.64 8.91
CA LYS A 295 -6.44 -1.19 9.19
C LYS A 295 -5.48 -0.83 10.32
N LEU A 296 -5.38 -1.67 11.36
CA LEU A 296 -4.40 -1.48 12.43
C LEU A 296 -2.97 -1.68 11.94
N THR A 297 -2.72 -2.58 10.99
CA THR A 297 -1.40 -2.73 10.37
C THR A 297 -0.93 -1.40 9.76
N ILE A 298 -1.82 -0.74 9.01
CA ILE A 298 -1.52 0.58 8.45
C ILE A 298 -1.39 1.63 9.58
N ALA A 299 -2.33 1.69 10.51
CA ALA A 299 -2.36 2.69 11.60
C ALA A 299 -1.16 2.59 12.56
N ASN A 300 -0.63 1.37 12.78
CA ASN A 300 0.55 1.13 13.59
C ASN A 300 1.85 1.32 12.81
N GLY A 301 1.80 1.18 11.48
CA GLY A 301 2.98 1.15 10.62
C GLY A 301 3.72 -0.19 10.65
N GLU A 302 3.12 -1.21 11.27
CA GLU A 302 3.62 -2.56 11.41
C GLU A 302 2.45 -3.53 11.67
N GLY A 303 2.61 -4.79 11.32
CA GLY A 303 1.61 -5.83 11.54
C GLY A 303 1.66 -6.92 10.47
N THR A 304 0.77 -7.90 10.61
CA THR A 304 0.60 -8.98 9.64
C THR A 304 -0.86 -9.03 9.24
N VAL A 305 -1.13 -8.86 7.95
CA VAL A 305 -2.47 -9.05 7.37
C VAL A 305 -2.56 -10.49 6.87
N HIS A 306 -3.71 -11.14 7.01
CA HIS A 306 -3.88 -12.51 6.51
C HIS A 306 -3.65 -12.59 5.00
N GLY A 307 -2.87 -13.60 4.60
CA GLY A 307 -2.29 -13.79 3.28
C GLY A 307 -0.87 -14.35 3.47
N ASN A 308 -0.64 -15.58 3.00
CA ASN A 308 0.66 -16.26 3.17
C ASN A 308 1.82 -15.44 2.58
#